data_AF-A0A3A9STV1-F1
#
_entry.id   AF-A0A3A9STV1-F1
#
_cell.length_a   1.000
_cell.length_b   1.000
_cell.length_c   1.000
_cell.angle_alpha   90.00
_cell.angle_beta   90.00
_cell.angle_gamma   90.00
#
_symmetry.space_group_name_H-M   'P 1'
#
loop_
_entity.id
_entity.type
_entity.pdbx_description
1 polymer ?
#
loop_
_entity_poly.entity_id
_entity_poly.type
_entity_poly.pdbx_seq_one_letter_code
_entity_poly.pdbx_strand_id
1 'polypeptide(L)'
;MSKSGTGKTNIAKRLRRILCVAAFCCGFVVVEMAYWKGFGEGELRSLGRLIAPPTWVRYEEKEVSCGEYRLTVGKKRAALYGGTQAGADAGAGDAIWTSPKEYKVQDGFLADLDRDGDVEMVLLLWKRGRFGEHRPFWVSGDEKGYSQHIFIYDIESVAEGNEDGGTPQAPTTVKQKWFASDIGAEVRRMKLMEQDSATILTEDVDDNCVLWRWESFGLKSVDNEVDFVAFGDNIIHKKIYEYGYYQQGGNFDFLYKPFAADIEGADIAAVNAETVLVDKMEAVSDYPKFGSPIEVGQALKKAGFDVISCANNHALDKGIYGIDVTSSFYKENGMTCVGIQNSKDSEYRPFEIISRNGMKIALLSYTYGTNDIDVSDKYPYAVHYLTEGASDDIRQARQQADFVVVFAHWGDEYETEVSDHQKVMAEMMAEAGADVVIGSHPHVVQEAQMLTRPDGGQTLVYYSLGNFRADQDYPGAKALFTIEHGYDGPRIKTWGIEEFDANPKLR
;
A
#
# COMPACT_ATOMS: atom_id res chain seq x y z
N MET A 1 25.21 8.04 88.00
CA MET A 1 24.90 7.74 86.59
C MET A 1 24.77 9.08 85.85
N SER A 2 25.90 9.64 85.37
CA SER A 2 26.26 9.79 83.93
C SER A 2 25.26 10.65 83.12
N LYS A 3 25.43 11.97 82.98
CA LYS A 3 26.25 12.76 82.03
C LYS A 3 26.05 12.49 80.52
N SER A 4 25.59 13.55 79.83
CA SER A 4 25.87 14.03 78.44
C SER A 4 25.57 13.09 77.26
N GLY A 5 25.08 13.50 76.08
CA GLY A 5 25.00 14.79 75.40
C GLY A 5 25.12 14.56 73.88
N THR A 6 24.42 15.37 73.08
CA THR A 6 24.70 15.72 71.65
C THR A 6 24.81 14.62 70.58
N GLY A 7 23.95 14.65 69.56
CA GLY A 7 24.17 13.87 68.33
C GLY A 7 23.14 13.92 67.19
N LYS A 8 22.11 14.78 67.20
CA LYS A 8 21.05 14.76 66.15
C LYS A 8 21.26 15.73 64.97
N THR A 9 22.40 16.42 64.85
CA THR A 9 22.62 17.46 63.82
C THR A 9 23.62 17.11 62.71
N ASN A 10 24.09 15.86 62.59
CA ASN A 10 25.13 15.50 61.59
C ASN A 10 24.74 14.48 60.50
N ILE A 11 23.50 13.96 60.50
CA ILE A 11 23.04 13.01 59.46
C ILE A 11 22.41 13.75 58.26
N ALA A 12 21.64 14.82 58.51
CA ALA A 12 21.00 15.61 57.46
C ALA A 12 22.00 16.40 56.57
N LYS A 13 23.17 16.78 57.10
CA LYS A 13 24.23 17.45 56.33
C LYS A 13 25.14 16.47 55.56
N ARG A 14 25.20 15.19 55.96
CA ARG A 14 25.95 14.15 55.23
C ARG A 14 25.16 13.57 54.04
N LEU A 15 23.83 13.51 54.14
CA LEU A 15 22.94 13.09 53.04
C LEU A 15 22.89 14.09 51.87
N ARG A 16 23.02 15.40 52.12
CA ARG A 16 23.10 16.41 51.04
C ARG A 16 24.40 16.38 50.24
N ARG A 17 25.51 15.86 50.79
CA ARG A 17 26.78 15.71 50.05
C ARG A 17 26.86 14.41 49.24
N ILE A 18 26.13 13.37 49.62
CA ILE A 18 26.09 12.10 48.87
C ILE A 18 25.14 12.20 47.67
N LEU A 19 24.07 13.00 47.76
CA LEU A 19 23.17 13.26 46.61
C LEU A 19 23.76 14.17 45.52
N CYS A 20 24.84 14.93 45.79
CA CYS A 20 25.48 15.76 44.76
C CYS A 20 26.52 15.02 43.92
N VAL A 21 26.98 13.83 44.32
CA VAL A 21 28.02 13.07 43.59
C VAL A 21 27.42 11.95 42.73
N ALA A 22 26.15 11.59 42.94
CA ALA A 22 25.44 10.57 42.17
C ALA A 22 24.67 11.12 40.95
N ALA A 23 24.96 12.35 40.51
CA ALA A 23 24.33 12.94 39.31
C ALA A 23 25.03 12.56 38.00
N PHE A 24 26.12 11.78 38.05
CA PHE A 24 26.94 11.46 36.87
C PHE A 24 26.89 9.99 36.40
N CYS A 25 26.18 9.10 37.11
CA CYS A 25 26.09 7.69 36.71
C CYS A 25 24.64 7.19 36.67
N CYS A 26 24.12 7.16 35.45
CA CYS A 26 23.22 6.14 34.88
C CYS A 26 21.84 5.90 35.51
N GLY A 27 20.81 5.92 34.65
CA GLY A 27 19.45 5.45 34.93
C GLY A 27 19.33 4.01 35.47
N PHE A 28 20.45 3.28 35.57
CA PHE A 28 20.56 1.98 36.23
C PHE A 28 20.18 2.02 37.73
N VAL A 29 20.55 3.08 38.46
CA VAL A 29 20.32 3.14 39.92
C VAL A 29 18.84 3.34 40.27
N VAL A 30 18.08 4.02 39.40
CA VAL A 30 16.64 4.25 39.60
C VAL A 30 15.84 2.98 39.32
N VAL A 31 16.26 2.19 38.33
CA VAL A 31 15.61 0.92 37.97
C VAL A 31 15.86 -0.14 39.04
N GLU A 32 17.08 -0.27 39.57
CA GLU A 32 17.39 -1.22 40.66
C GLU A 32 16.62 -0.91 41.96
N MET A 33 16.49 0.37 42.34
CA MET A 33 15.72 0.73 43.54
C MET A 33 14.21 0.51 43.40
N ALA A 34 13.66 0.63 42.20
CA ALA A 34 12.24 0.42 41.94
C ALA A 34 11.89 -1.08 41.81
N TYR A 35 12.80 -1.90 41.27
CA TYR A 35 12.69 -3.37 41.31
C TYR A 35 12.68 -3.90 42.76
N TRP A 36 13.51 -3.32 43.64
CA TRP A 36 13.54 -3.67 45.08
C TRP A 36 12.27 -3.27 45.85
N LYS A 37 11.41 -2.42 45.26
CA LYS A 37 10.16 -1.93 45.86
C LYS A 37 8.89 -2.55 45.27
N GLY A 38 9.01 -3.53 44.37
CA GLY A 38 7.87 -4.27 43.85
C GLY A 38 7.03 -3.52 42.80
N PHE A 39 7.62 -2.55 42.10
CA PHE A 39 6.96 -1.87 40.97
C PHE A 39 6.83 -2.83 39.78
N GLY A 40 5.66 -2.86 39.14
CA GLY A 40 5.46 -3.64 37.90
C GLY A 40 6.18 -3.02 36.70
N GLU A 41 6.39 -3.79 35.61
CA GLU A 41 7.09 -3.30 34.40
C GLU A 41 6.48 -2.01 33.83
N GLY A 42 5.15 -1.86 33.89
CA GLY A 42 4.45 -0.64 33.47
C GLY A 42 4.78 0.59 34.33
N GLU A 43 4.98 0.42 35.63
CA GLU A 43 5.35 1.53 36.54
C GLU A 43 6.84 1.90 36.43
N LEU A 44 7.70 0.93 36.11
CA LEU A 44 9.11 1.18 35.79
C LEU A 44 9.26 1.93 34.45
N ARG A 45 8.47 1.57 33.43
CA ARG A 45 8.40 2.31 32.15
C ARG A 45 7.97 3.76 32.36
N SER A 46 7.00 4.02 33.25
CA SER A 46 6.54 5.39 33.53
C SER A 46 7.59 6.23 34.30
N LEU A 47 8.33 5.61 35.24
CA LEU A 47 9.47 6.23 35.95
C LEU A 47 10.64 6.60 35.01
N GLY A 48 10.94 5.77 34.00
CA GLY A 48 11.96 6.08 32.99
C GLY A 48 11.60 7.30 32.13
N ARG A 49 10.33 7.39 31.70
CA ARG A 49 9.82 8.48 30.85
C ARG A 49 9.82 9.86 31.52
N LEU A 50 9.80 9.92 32.85
CA LEU A 50 9.93 11.18 33.59
C LEU A 50 11.26 11.90 33.31
N ILE A 51 12.31 11.14 32.98
CA ILE A 51 13.68 11.64 32.89
C ILE A 51 14.13 11.78 31.44
N ALA A 52 13.80 10.82 30.57
CA ALA A 52 14.20 10.82 29.16
C ALA A 52 13.22 10.01 28.28
N PRO A 53 13.22 10.22 26.95
CA PRO A 53 12.59 9.30 26.00
C PRO A 53 13.12 7.86 26.13
N PRO A 54 12.37 6.86 25.64
CA PRO A 54 12.78 5.46 25.66
C PRO A 54 14.17 5.22 25.05
N THR A 55 14.87 4.19 25.53
CA THR A 55 16.26 3.90 25.12
C THR A 55 16.40 3.36 23.69
N TRP A 56 15.31 2.86 23.12
CA TRP A 56 15.26 2.41 21.73
C TRP A 56 15.29 3.59 20.75
N VAL A 57 14.90 4.80 21.18
CA VAL A 57 14.83 5.99 20.33
C VAL A 57 16.21 6.28 19.74
N ARG A 58 16.25 6.31 18.41
CA ARG A 58 17.39 6.78 17.63
C ARG A 58 17.10 8.19 17.15
N TYR A 59 18.12 9.04 17.17
CA TYR A 59 18.01 10.41 16.68
C TYR A 59 18.77 10.46 15.37
N GLU A 60 18.05 10.67 14.28
CA GLU A 60 18.67 10.74 12.97
C GLU A 60 19.39 12.07 12.80
N GLU A 61 20.57 12.03 12.18
CA GLU A 61 21.22 13.20 11.64
C GLU A 61 20.95 13.23 10.14
N LYS A 62 20.14 14.19 9.70
CA LYS A 62 19.81 14.32 8.28
C LYS A 62 19.55 15.75 7.88
N GLU A 63 19.73 15.99 6.59
CA GLU A 63 19.38 17.24 5.92
C GLU A 63 18.43 16.90 4.78
N VAL A 64 17.30 17.59 4.73
CA VAL A 64 16.27 17.41 3.72
C VAL A 64 15.88 18.76 3.15
N SER A 65 15.67 18.82 1.84
CA SER A 65 15.33 20.06 1.14
C SER A 65 14.05 19.87 0.33
N CYS A 66 13.20 20.90 0.31
CA CYS A 66 11.99 20.94 -0.49
C CYS A 66 11.76 22.39 -0.94
N GLY A 67 11.70 22.61 -2.26
CA GLY A 67 11.68 23.97 -2.81
C GLY A 67 12.89 24.79 -2.38
N GLU A 68 12.65 25.99 -1.85
CA GLU A 68 13.67 26.90 -1.31
C GLU A 68 14.07 26.60 0.15
N TYR A 69 13.37 25.66 0.79
CA TYR A 69 13.56 25.35 2.20
C TYR A 69 14.46 24.14 2.41
N ARG A 70 15.20 24.19 3.53
CA ARG A 70 16.08 23.13 3.98
C ARG A 70 15.92 22.94 5.48
N LEU A 71 15.69 21.70 5.89
CA LEU A 71 15.56 21.28 7.27
C LEU A 71 16.77 20.43 7.66
N THR A 72 17.43 20.79 8.75
CA THR A 72 18.40 19.92 9.41
C THR A 72 17.78 19.33 10.67
N VAL A 73 17.91 18.01 10.83
CA VAL A 73 17.56 17.29 12.05
C VAL A 73 18.86 16.70 12.59
N GLY A 74 19.18 16.97 13.85
CA GLY A 74 20.40 16.46 14.47
C GLY A 74 20.57 16.94 15.90
N LYS A 75 21.35 16.22 16.71
CA LYS A 75 21.57 16.55 18.14
C LYS A 75 20.26 16.77 18.91
N LYS A 76 19.20 16.03 18.56
CA LYS A 76 17.84 16.12 19.15
C LYS A 76 17.14 17.47 18.91
N ARG A 77 17.51 18.16 17.83
CA ARG A 77 17.03 19.48 17.42
C ARG A 77 16.68 19.48 15.95
N ALA A 78 15.81 20.39 15.56
CA ALA A 78 15.58 20.76 14.17
C ALA A 78 15.91 22.24 13.96
N ALA A 79 16.42 22.57 12.77
CA ALA A 79 16.58 23.93 12.31
C ALA A 79 16.15 24.04 10.85
N LEU A 80 15.34 25.06 10.55
CA LEU A 80 14.85 25.36 9.20
C LEU A 80 15.62 26.55 8.64
N TYR A 81 16.00 26.46 7.38
CA TYR A 81 16.72 27.46 6.59
C TYR A 81 15.97 27.68 5.27
N GLY A 82 16.12 28.85 4.64
CA GLY A 82 15.47 29.19 3.37
C GLY A 82 14.35 30.21 3.50
N GLY A 83 13.61 30.44 2.40
CA GLY A 83 12.61 31.51 2.25
C GLY A 83 13.14 32.69 1.43
N THR A 84 12.29 33.67 1.11
CA THR A 84 12.57 34.83 0.23
C THR A 84 13.80 35.70 0.61
N GLN A 85 14.44 35.44 1.76
CA GLN A 85 15.73 36.00 2.17
C GLN A 85 16.97 35.24 1.67
N ALA A 86 16.82 34.06 1.07
CA ALA A 86 17.92 33.22 0.63
C ALA A 86 18.02 33.18 -0.90
N GLY A 87 18.91 33.99 -1.48
CA GLY A 87 19.33 33.79 -2.86
C GLY A 87 19.90 32.37 -3.05
N ALA A 88 19.88 31.88 -4.29
CA ALA A 88 20.24 30.50 -4.69
C ALA A 88 21.65 30.01 -4.28
N ASP A 89 22.47 30.86 -3.64
CA ASP A 89 23.81 30.58 -3.13
C ASP A 89 23.91 30.58 -1.58
N ALA A 90 22.80 30.56 -0.83
CA ALA A 90 22.80 30.63 0.64
C ALA A 90 23.21 29.31 1.34
N GLY A 91 24.41 28.81 1.03
CA GLY A 91 25.15 27.98 1.95
C GLY A 91 25.60 28.81 3.15
N ALA A 92 25.04 28.56 4.34
CA ALA A 92 25.39 29.15 5.65
C ALA A 92 24.68 30.45 6.12
N GLY A 93 23.40 30.63 5.80
CA GLY A 93 22.55 31.64 6.48
C GLY A 93 22.11 31.22 7.89
N ASP A 94 21.69 32.19 8.72
CA ASP A 94 21.06 31.92 10.02
C ASP A 94 19.76 31.12 9.84
N ALA A 95 19.44 30.26 10.80
CA ALA A 95 18.19 29.49 10.78
C ALA A 95 16.98 30.42 10.97
N ILE A 96 15.99 30.33 10.08
CA ILE A 96 14.74 31.08 10.19
C ILE A 96 13.84 30.54 11.31
N TRP A 97 14.06 29.27 11.70
CA TRP A 97 13.41 28.66 12.86
C TRP A 97 14.29 27.59 13.48
N THR A 98 14.19 27.43 14.81
CA THR A 98 14.83 26.31 15.53
C THR A 98 13.85 25.70 16.53
N SER A 99 13.91 24.38 16.67
CA SER A 99 13.04 23.66 17.61
C SER A 99 13.30 24.08 19.06
N PRO A 100 12.24 24.20 19.90
CA PRO A 100 12.38 24.49 21.32
C PRO A 100 13.37 23.58 22.06
N LYS A 101 14.01 24.11 23.10
CA LYS A 101 15.13 23.40 23.76
C LYS A 101 14.69 22.16 24.54
N GLU A 102 13.44 22.18 24.98
CA GLU A 102 12.73 21.15 25.72
C GLU A 102 12.36 19.95 24.85
N TYR A 103 12.16 20.15 23.55
CA TYR A 103 11.81 19.10 22.61
C TYR A 103 13.05 18.26 22.27
N LYS A 104 12.82 16.96 22.03
CA LYS A 104 13.81 16.03 21.50
C LYS A 104 13.30 15.58 20.14
N VAL A 105 13.71 16.30 19.09
CA VAL A 105 13.34 15.97 17.71
C VAL A 105 14.02 14.66 17.32
N GLN A 106 13.21 13.64 17.04
CA GLN A 106 13.65 12.31 16.61
C GLN A 106 13.89 12.29 15.10
N ASP A 107 12.93 12.83 14.34
CA ASP A 107 12.94 12.81 12.89
C ASP A 107 12.09 13.96 12.29
N GLY A 108 12.21 14.24 10.99
CA GLY A 108 11.38 15.23 10.31
C GLY A 108 11.58 15.31 8.79
N PHE A 109 10.63 15.92 8.09
CA PHE A 109 10.69 16.15 6.64
C PHE A 109 9.93 17.42 6.24
N LEU A 110 10.11 17.79 4.96
CA LEU A 110 9.43 18.91 4.32
C LEU A 110 8.57 18.37 3.19
N ALA A 111 7.31 18.78 3.12
CA ALA A 111 6.38 18.42 2.04
C ALA A 111 5.18 19.35 2.03
N ASP A 112 4.58 19.52 0.86
CA ASP A 112 3.21 20.03 0.68
C ASP A 112 2.23 18.91 1.06
N LEU A 113 1.88 18.84 2.35
CA LEU A 113 1.09 17.77 2.94
C LEU A 113 -0.40 17.91 2.64
N ASP A 114 -0.92 19.14 2.59
CA ASP A 114 -2.33 19.40 2.39
C ASP A 114 -2.69 19.78 0.95
N ARG A 115 -1.68 19.85 0.07
CA ARG A 115 -1.80 20.08 -1.37
C ARG A 115 -2.31 21.48 -1.70
N ASP A 116 -2.00 22.47 -0.86
CA ASP A 116 -2.28 23.88 -1.11
C ASP A 116 -1.15 24.58 -1.89
N GLY A 117 0.00 23.90 -2.06
CA GLY A 117 1.16 24.39 -2.78
C GLY A 117 2.23 25.03 -1.89
N ASP A 118 1.95 25.25 -0.61
CA ASP A 118 2.92 25.68 0.39
C ASP A 118 3.62 24.46 1.02
N VAL A 119 4.84 24.66 1.53
CA VAL A 119 5.61 23.58 2.15
C VAL A 119 5.35 23.57 3.65
N GLU A 120 4.95 22.43 4.21
CA GLU A 120 4.98 22.20 5.64
C GLU A 120 6.26 21.54 6.13
N MET A 121 6.60 21.84 7.38
CA MET A 121 7.60 21.09 8.14
C MET A 121 6.92 20.14 9.11
N VAL A 122 7.28 18.86 9.02
CA VAL A 122 6.75 17.78 9.85
C VAL A 122 7.85 17.26 10.75
N LEU A 123 7.60 17.19 12.06
CA LEU A 123 8.58 16.71 13.05
C LEU A 123 7.98 15.60 13.91
N LEU A 124 8.68 14.47 13.98
CA LEU A 124 8.49 13.47 15.03
C LEU A 124 9.38 13.85 16.21
N LEU A 125 8.78 14.11 17.35
CA LEU A 125 9.51 14.62 18.51
C LEU A 125 8.97 14.10 19.82
N TRP A 126 9.80 14.20 20.85
CA TRP A 126 9.41 13.95 22.23
C TRP A 126 9.35 15.26 23.01
N LYS A 127 8.21 15.51 23.68
CA LYS A 127 8.05 16.59 24.65
C LYS A 127 7.46 16.05 25.94
N ARG A 128 7.50 16.84 27.01
CA ARG A 128 6.82 16.47 28.26
C ARG A 128 5.34 16.81 28.17
N GLY A 129 4.50 15.90 28.65
CA GLY A 129 3.06 16.04 28.54
C GLY A 129 2.54 15.58 27.19
N ARG A 130 1.42 14.87 27.22
CA ARG A 130 0.75 14.34 26.03
C ARG A 130 -0.18 15.41 25.47
N PHE A 131 -1.00 16.01 26.32
CA PHE A 131 -2.05 16.92 25.86
C PHE A 131 -1.72 18.41 26.10
N GLY A 132 -0.97 18.74 27.14
CA GLY A 132 -0.73 20.13 27.53
C GLY A 132 -2.02 20.88 27.87
N GLU A 133 -2.12 22.13 27.41
CA GLU A 133 -3.27 23.02 27.72
C GLU A 133 -4.57 22.62 27.01
N HIS A 134 -4.49 21.82 25.93
CA HIS A 134 -5.63 21.42 25.10
C HIS A 134 -6.16 20.02 25.43
N ARG A 135 -5.98 19.60 26.69
CA ARG A 135 -6.38 18.28 27.17
C ARG A 135 -7.88 18.03 27.08
N PRO A 136 -8.31 16.86 26.54
CA PRO A 136 -9.73 16.51 26.50
C PRO A 136 -10.37 16.49 27.89
N PHE A 137 -11.62 16.92 27.99
CA PHE A 137 -12.32 17.06 29.28
C PHE A 137 -12.47 15.73 30.04
N TRP A 138 -12.45 14.60 29.34
CA TRP A 138 -12.52 13.26 29.93
C TRP A 138 -11.17 12.75 30.48
N VAL A 139 -10.06 13.43 30.20
CA VAL A 139 -8.73 13.07 30.72
C VAL A 139 -8.47 13.81 32.03
N SER A 140 -8.32 13.07 33.13
CA SER A 140 -8.22 13.61 34.50
C SER A 140 -6.83 14.13 34.89
N GLY A 141 -5.75 13.69 34.22
CA GLY A 141 -4.38 14.20 34.36
C GLY A 141 -3.57 14.06 33.08
N ASP A 142 -2.61 14.97 32.83
CA ASP A 142 -1.67 14.82 31.70
C ASP A 142 -0.47 13.93 32.11
N GLU A 143 0.17 13.28 31.13
CA GLU A 143 1.40 12.53 31.35
C GLU A 143 2.50 13.46 31.90
N LYS A 144 3.17 13.04 32.96
CA LYS A 144 4.26 13.85 33.56
C LYS A 144 5.60 13.67 32.86
N GLY A 145 5.74 12.58 32.11
CA GLY A 145 6.96 12.20 31.40
C GLY A 145 6.98 12.67 29.95
N TYR A 146 7.97 12.16 29.21
CA TYR A 146 8.07 12.34 27.77
C TYR A 146 7.04 11.48 27.03
N SER A 147 6.37 12.12 26.09
CA SER A 147 5.40 11.56 25.16
C SER A 147 5.84 11.91 23.74
N GLN A 148 5.55 11.03 22.79
CA GLN A 148 5.92 11.21 21.39
C GLN A 148 4.79 11.89 20.62
N HIS A 149 5.14 12.75 19.69
CA HIS A 149 4.21 13.56 18.92
C HIS A 149 4.69 13.74 17.48
N ILE A 150 3.72 13.91 16.58
CA ILE A 150 3.94 14.49 15.25
C ILE A 150 3.46 15.94 15.30
N PHE A 151 4.35 16.87 14.98
CA PHE A 151 4.06 18.29 14.85
C PHE A 151 4.13 18.67 13.38
N ILE A 152 3.18 19.49 12.91
CA ILE A 152 3.14 20.04 11.57
C ILE A 152 3.18 21.56 11.69
N TYR A 153 4.08 22.19 10.96
CA TYR A 153 4.29 23.63 10.93
C TYR A 153 4.04 24.17 9.54
N ASP A 154 3.25 25.24 9.45
CA ASP A 154 3.14 26.07 8.25
C ASP A 154 4.39 26.93 8.12
N ILE A 155 4.85 27.10 6.87
CA ILE A 155 5.93 28.01 6.50
C ILE A 155 5.32 29.11 5.62
N GLU A 156 4.74 30.13 6.25
CA GLU A 156 4.09 31.22 5.52
C GLU A 156 5.16 32.20 4.97
N SER A 157 5.16 32.39 3.64
CA SER A 157 5.81 33.55 3.02
C SER A 157 4.82 34.71 3.04
N VAL A 158 5.09 35.74 3.85
CA VAL A 158 4.20 36.90 3.88
C VAL A 158 4.45 37.71 2.60
N ALA A 159 3.47 37.78 1.69
CA ALA A 159 3.51 38.74 0.59
C ALA A 159 3.04 40.10 1.12
N GLU A 160 3.96 41.04 1.34
CA GLU A 160 3.54 42.44 1.53
C GLU A 160 3.14 43.03 0.18
N GLY A 161 1.83 43.23 0.00
CA GLY A 161 1.31 44.04 -1.09
C GLY A 161 1.75 45.50 -0.90
N ASN A 162 2.61 45.99 -1.79
CA ASN A 162 2.95 47.40 -1.88
C ASN A 162 2.47 47.97 -3.22
N GLU A 163 1.55 48.94 -3.15
CA GLU A 163 1.15 49.79 -4.28
C GLU A 163 2.23 50.82 -4.66
N ASP A 164 3.34 50.89 -3.92
CA ASP A 164 4.50 51.71 -4.25
C ASP A 164 5.68 50.80 -4.61
N GLY A 165 6.08 50.82 -5.88
CA GLY A 165 7.03 49.92 -6.57
C GLY A 165 8.48 49.80 -6.03
N GLY A 166 8.68 49.68 -4.73
CA GLY A 166 9.82 49.01 -4.12
C GLY A 166 9.34 47.73 -3.45
N THR A 167 9.91 46.57 -3.80
CA THR A 167 9.60 45.27 -3.19
C THR A 167 10.05 45.23 -1.72
N PRO A 168 9.14 45.18 -0.72
CA PRO A 168 9.49 44.74 0.62
C PRO A 168 9.35 43.22 0.65
N GLN A 169 10.45 42.52 0.91
CA GLN A 169 10.42 41.10 1.25
C GLN A 169 9.98 40.97 2.71
N ALA A 170 8.74 40.56 2.94
CA ALA A 170 8.27 40.33 4.30
C ALA A 170 8.89 39.02 4.87
N PRO A 171 9.04 38.91 6.20
CA PRO A 171 9.73 37.78 6.82
C PRO A 171 8.92 36.48 6.70
N THR A 172 9.59 35.38 6.35
CA THR A 172 9.02 34.03 6.48
C THR A 172 8.69 33.74 7.94
N THR A 173 7.46 33.30 8.23
CA THR A 173 7.06 32.90 9.58
C THR A 173 6.76 31.41 9.66
N VAL A 174 7.33 30.73 10.66
CA VAL A 174 7.07 29.31 10.93
C VAL A 174 6.08 29.22 12.08
N LYS A 175 4.88 28.73 11.81
CA LYS A 175 3.80 28.60 12.80
C LYS A 175 3.40 27.15 12.95
N GLN A 176 3.11 26.73 14.17
CA GLN A 176 2.61 25.38 14.39
C GLN A 176 1.16 25.29 13.87
N LYS A 177 0.96 24.62 12.73
CA LYS A 177 -0.34 24.34 12.11
C LYS A 177 -1.13 23.35 12.95
N TRP A 178 -0.46 22.28 13.38
CA TRP A 178 -1.09 21.16 14.07
C TRP A 178 -0.10 20.35 14.89
N PHE A 179 -0.60 19.63 15.90
CA PHE A 179 0.14 18.53 16.51
C PHE A 179 -0.80 17.42 16.98
N ALA A 180 -0.34 16.19 16.86
CA ALA A 180 -1.02 15.04 17.43
C ALA A 180 -0.90 15.10 18.96
N SER A 181 -2.03 15.25 19.65
CA SER A 181 -2.03 15.09 21.11
C SER A 181 -1.76 13.64 21.51
N ASP A 182 -2.13 12.68 20.67
CA ASP A 182 -1.83 11.26 20.83
C ASP A 182 -1.69 10.62 19.45
N ILE A 183 -0.57 9.93 19.21
CA ILE A 183 -0.31 9.18 17.97
C ILE A 183 -0.59 7.68 18.12
N GLY A 184 -1.06 7.24 19.29
CA GLY A 184 -1.31 5.85 19.60
C GLY A 184 -0.03 5.09 19.88
N ALA A 185 0.39 4.25 18.92
CA ALA A 185 1.61 3.46 19.01
C ALA A 185 2.86 4.35 18.88
N GLU A 186 3.96 3.95 19.50
CA GLU A 186 5.21 4.70 19.42
C GLU A 186 5.91 4.44 18.11
N VAL A 187 6.09 5.51 17.33
CA VAL A 187 6.71 5.46 16.00
C VAL A 187 8.22 5.30 16.13
N ARG A 188 8.73 4.21 15.59
CA ARG A 188 10.16 3.91 15.50
C ARG A 188 10.83 4.74 14.42
N ARG A 189 10.22 4.78 13.24
CA ARG A 189 10.70 5.50 12.05
C ARG A 189 9.52 5.97 11.20
N MET A 190 9.70 7.06 10.45
CA MET A 190 8.69 7.59 9.56
C MET A 190 9.30 8.08 8.25
N LYS A 191 8.53 8.04 7.16
CA LYS A 191 8.92 8.59 5.86
C LYS A 191 7.72 9.14 5.11
N LEU A 192 7.99 9.90 4.06
CA LEU A 192 7.00 10.19 3.03
C LEU A 192 6.93 9.03 2.04
N MET A 193 5.75 8.75 1.52
CA MET A 193 5.58 7.78 0.44
C MET A 193 6.20 8.33 -0.85
N GLU A 194 7.01 7.52 -1.54
CA GLU A 194 7.74 7.95 -2.74
C GLU A 194 6.80 8.39 -3.87
N GLN A 195 5.67 7.68 -4.03
CA GLN A 195 4.68 7.90 -5.08
C GLN A 195 3.56 8.88 -4.68
N ASP A 196 3.57 9.37 -3.43
CA ASP A 196 2.61 10.33 -2.88
C ASP A 196 3.22 11.07 -1.67
N SER A 197 3.94 12.16 -1.93
CA SER A 197 4.64 12.94 -0.89
C SER A 197 3.72 13.61 0.12
N ALA A 198 2.39 13.57 -0.08
CA ALA A 198 1.40 14.03 0.88
C ALA A 198 0.96 12.93 1.87
N THR A 199 1.45 11.70 1.72
CA THR A 199 1.17 10.57 2.62
C THR A 199 2.39 10.25 3.47
N ILE A 200 2.18 10.19 4.78
CA ILE A 200 3.21 9.80 5.76
C ILE A 200 3.05 8.32 6.07
N LEU A 201 4.13 7.56 6.00
CA LEU A 201 4.21 6.20 6.52
C LEU A 201 4.94 6.20 7.86
N THR A 202 4.32 5.68 8.90
CA THR A 202 4.96 5.44 10.19
C THR A 202 5.06 3.95 10.46
N GLU A 203 6.17 3.50 11.01
CA GLU A 203 6.33 2.15 11.54
C GLU A 203 6.58 2.22 13.04
N ASP A 204 5.83 1.43 13.81
CA ASP A 204 5.94 1.39 15.26
C ASP A 204 7.04 0.42 15.75
N VAL A 205 7.15 0.29 17.08
CA VAL A 205 8.13 -0.59 17.73
C VAL A 205 7.85 -2.08 17.57
N ASP A 206 6.64 -2.45 17.16
CA ASP A 206 6.16 -3.81 16.93
C ASP A 206 6.06 -4.12 15.41
N ASP A 207 6.72 -3.32 14.57
CA ASP A 207 6.79 -3.44 13.11
C ASP A 207 5.46 -3.20 12.36
N ASN A 208 4.44 -2.64 13.04
CA ASN A 208 3.18 -2.27 12.39
C ASN A 208 3.34 -0.95 11.65
N CYS A 209 2.78 -0.90 10.45
CA CYS A 209 2.83 0.27 9.58
C CYS A 209 1.46 0.95 9.51
N VAL A 210 1.46 2.29 9.49
CA VAL A 210 0.25 3.09 9.33
C VAL A 210 0.52 4.20 8.33
N LEU A 211 -0.40 4.36 7.37
CA LEU A 211 -0.42 5.48 6.45
C LEU A 211 -1.25 6.61 7.03
N TRP A 212 -0.76 7.84 6.92
CA TRP A 212 -1.43 9.05 7.38
C TRP A 212 -1.55 10.06 6.25
N ARG A 213 -2.74 10.63 6.11
CA ARG A 213 -3.00 11.75 5.20
C ARG A 213 -3.55 12.93 5.97
N TRP A 214 -3.21 14.13 5.50
CA TRP A 214 -3.88 15.33 5.98
C TRP A 214 -5.32 15.37 5.44
N GLU A 215 -6.29 15.38 6.35
CA GLU A 215 -7.70 15.55 6.02
C GLU A 215 -8.27 16.73 6.83
N SER A 216 -8.67 17.78 6.13
CA SER A 216 -9.29 18.99 6.68
C SER A 216 -8.43 19.73 7.72
N PHE A 217 -8.36 19.23 8.96
CA PHE A 217 -7.72 19.91 10.08
C PHE A 217 -6.67 19.06 10.81
N GLY A 218 -6.32 17.88 10.30
CA GLY A 218 -5.30 17.03 10.93
C GLY A 218 -5.02 15.74 10.16
N LEU A 219 -4.10 14.94 10.73
CA LEU A 219 -3.77 13.64 10.17
C LEU A 219 -4.85 12.60 10.50
N LYS A 220 -5.23 11.83 9.49
CA LYS A 220 -6.09 10.67 9.62
C LYS A 220 -5.40 9.45 9.04
N SER A 221 -5.53 8.32 9.73
CA SER A 221 -5.02 7.05 9.22
C SER A 221 -5.81 6.62 8.01
N VAL A 222 -5.11 6.04 7.04
CA VAL A 222 -5.69 5.38 5.87
C VAL A 222 -5.45 3.88 6.03
N ASP A 223 -6.43 3.08 5.67
CA ASP A 223 -6.24 1.63 5.57
C ASP A 223 -5.05 1.34 4.65
N ASN A 224 -4.24 0.36 5.01
CA ASN A 224 -3.00 0.02 4.32
C ASN A 224 -2.92 -1.46 3.94
N GLU A 225 -4.02 -2.19 4.13
CA GLU A 225 -4.20 -3.58 3.76
C GLU A 225 -5.20 -3.65 2.60
N VAL A 226 -4.93 -4.52 1.62
CA VAL A 226 -5.83 -4.79 0.50
C VAL A 226 -6.03 -6.30 0.42
N ASP A 227 -7.27 -6.73 0.63
CA ASP A 227 -7.68 -8.12 0.46
C ASP A 227 -8.01 -8.41 -1.00
N PHE A 228 -7.38 -9.44 -1.56
CA PHE A 228 -7.52 -9.84 -2.96
C PHE A 228 -8.12 -11.23 -3.04
N VAL A 229 -9.10 -11.39 -3.93
CA VAL A 229 -9.59 -12.70 -4.39
C VAL A 229 -9.48 -12.79 -5.91
N ALA A 230 -8.94 -13.90 -6.41
CA ALA A 230 -8.87 -14.15 -7.85
C ALA A 230 -9.41 -15.53 -8.19
N PHE A 231 -10.10 -15.62 -9.32
CA PHE A 231 -10.67 -16.85 -9.86
C PHE A 231 -10.11 -17.15 -11.24
N GLY A 232 -10.01 -18.45 -11.57
CA GLY A 232 -9.53 -18.92 -12.86
C GLY A 232 -10.55 -18.81 -14.00
N ASP A 233 -10.60 -19.82 -14.85
CA ASP A 233 -11.19 -19.73 -16.19
C ASP A 233 -12.72 -19.62 -16.17
N ASN A 234 -13.25 -18.48 -16.62
CA ASN A 234 -14.68 -18.28 -16.83
C ASN A 234 -15.02 -18.55 -18.31
N ILE A 235 -15.39 -19.80 -18.60
CA ILE A 235 -15.65 -20.34 -19.95
C ILE A 235 -17.13 -20.67 -20.12
N ILE A 236 -17.82 -19.84 -20.91
CA ILE A 236 -19.26 -19.97 -21.10
C ILE A 236 -19.58 -20.96 -22.23
N HIS A 237 -19.59 -22.23 -21.87
CA HIS A 237 -19.99 -23.32 -22.75
C HIS A 237 -21.48 -23.25 -23.12
N LYS A 238 -21.86 -23.94 -24.21
CA LYS A 238 -23.25 -23.96 -24.71
C LYS A 238 -24.31 -24.20 -23.64
N LYS A 239 -24.10 -25.24 -22.83
CA LYS A 239 -25.06 -25.61 -21.78
C LYS A 239 -25.27 -24.48 -20.77
N ILE A 240 -24.25 -23.67 -20.50
CA ILE A 240 -24.32 -22.53 -19.59
C ILE A 240 -25.18 -21.42 -20.19
N TYR A 241 -24.89 -20.96 -21.42
CA TYR A 241 -25.68 -19.88 -22.01
C TYR A 241 -27.10 -20.31 -22.38
N GLU A 242 -27.32 -21.56 -22.80
CA GLU A 242 -28.67 -22.08 -23.02
C GLU A 242 -29.49 -22.12 -21.73
N TYR A 243 -28.88 -22.52 -20.61
CA TYR A 243 -29.54 -22.46 -19.31
C TYR A 243 -29.86 -21.02 -18.90
N GLY A 244 -28.91 -20.10 -19.07
CA GLY A 244 -29.12 -18.67 -18.82
C GLY A 244 -30.33 -18.10 -19.59
N TYR A 245 -30.41 -18.37 -20.90
CA TYR A 245 -31.52 -17.90 -21.71
C TYR A 245 -32.85 -18.59 -21.41
N TYR A 246 -32.85 -19.93 -21.42
CA TYR A 246 -34.11 -20.69 -21.41
C TYR A 246 -34.65 -20.95 -20.00
N GLN A 247 -33.79 -21.00 -18.98
CA GLN A 247 -34.19 -21.31 -17.59
C GLN A 247 -34.11 -20.08 -16.67
N GLN A 248 -33.25 -19.10 -16.97
CA GLN A 248 -33.05 -17.91 -16.13
C GLN A 248 -33.52 -16.62 -16.81
N GLY A 249 -34.17 -16.70 -17.98
CA GLY A 249 -34.75 -15.54 -18.66
C GLY A 249 -33.71 -14.53 -19.15
N GLY A 250 -32.52 -15.00 -19.52
CA GLY A 250 -31.38 -14.17 -19.94
C GLY A 250 -30.52 -13.65 -18.79
N ASN A 251 -30.75 -14.10 -17.55
CA ASN A 251 -29.96 -13.71 -16.39
C ASN A 251 -28.83 -14.73 -16.12
N PHE A 252 -27.63 -14.24 -15.84
CA PHE A 252 -26.42 -15.05 -15.58
C PHE A 252 -25.90 -14.96 -14.12
N ASP A 253 -26.59 -14.25 -13.23
CA ASP A 253 -26.19 -14.03 -11.82
C ASP A 253 -26.02 -15.35 -11.05
N PHE A 254 -26.75 -16.39 -11.46
CA PHE A 254 -26.68 -17.71 -10.83
C PHE A 254 -25.26 -18.30 -10.86
N LEU A 255 -24.43 -17.91 -11.83
CA LEU A 255 -23.04 -18.35 -11.93
C LEU A 255 -22.22 -17.89 -10.72
N TYR A 256 -22.42 -16.65 -10.29
CA TYR A 256 -21.53 -15.98 -9.34
C TYR A 256 -22.12 -15.90 -7.94
N LYS A 257 -23.45 -16.03 -7.80
CA LYS A 257 -24.15 -16.03 -6.50
C LYS A 257 -23.53 -16.96 -5.44
N PRO A 258 -23.05 -18.20 -5.75
CA PRO A 258 -22.41 -19.06 -4.76
C PRO A 258 -21.12 -18.48 -4.15
N PHE A 259 -20.49 -17.51 -4.80
CA PHE A 259 -19.23 -16.89 -4.41
C PHE A 259 -19.38 -15.43 -3.97
N ALA A 260 -20.61 -14.92 -3.84
CA ALA A 260 -20.85 -13.52 -3.53
C ALA A 260 -20.15 -13.06 -2.24
N ALA A 261 -20.10 -13.92 -1.21
CA ALA A 261 -19.41 -13.59 0.04
C ALA A 261 -17.90 -13.42 -0.13
N ASP A 262 -17.27 -14.21 -1.00
CA ASP A 262 -15.84 -14.10 -1.30
C ASP A 262 -15.56 -12.84 -2.13
N ILE A 263 -16.41 -12.57 -3.12
CA ILE A 263 -16.26 -11.44 -4.05
C ILE A 263 -16.52 -10.10 -3.33
N GLU A 264 -17.63 -9.99 -2.59
CA GLU A 264 -18.00 -8.76 -1.85
C GLU A 264 -17.13 -8.54 -0.61
N GLY A 265 -16.47 -9.58 -0.10
CA GLY A 265 -15.61 -9.52 1.08
C GLY A 265 -14.19 -9.02 0.79
N ALA A 266 -13.77 -9.01 -0.48
CA ALA A 266 -12.45 -8.55 -0.90
C ALA A 266 -12.47 -7.07 -1.32
N ASP A 267 -11.33 -6.39 -1.19
CA ASP A 267 -11.13 -5.05 -1.73
C ASP A 267 -10.95 -5.06 -3.26
N ILE A 268 -10.45 -6.19 -3.78
CA ILE A 268 -10.29 -6.45 -5.21
C ILE A 268 -10.71 -7.90 -5.53
N ALA A 269 -11.70 -8.04 -6.39
CA ALA A 269 -12.06 -9.32 -7.00
C ALA A 269 -11.65 -9.40 -8.48
N ALA A 270 -10.93 -10.46 -8.85
CA ALA A 270 -10.44 -10.67 -10.21
C ALA A 270 -10.89 -12.01 -10.82
N VAL A 271 -11.01 -12.06 -12.14
CA VAL A 271 -11.33 -13.30 -12.88
C VAL A 271 -10.67 -13.33 -14.26
N ASN A 272 -10.26 -14.53 -14.73
CA ASN A 272 -9.93 -14.75 -16.13
C ASN A 272 -11.21 -14.90 -16.96
N ALA A 273 -11.54 -13.90 -17.78
CA ALA A 273 -12.61 -14.00 -18.77
C ALA A 273 -12.07 -14.62 -20.06
N GLU A 274 -12.02 -15.95 -20.09
CA GLU A 274 -11.43 -16.67 -21.21
C GLU A 274 -12.21 -16.50 -22.51
N THR A 275 -13.54 -16.44 -22.43
CA THR A 275 -14.40 -16.26 -23.60
C THR A 275 -14.77 -14.79 -23.80
N VAL A 276 -14.52 -14.26 -25.00
CA VAL A 276 -14.90 -12.89 -25.37
C VAL A 276 -16.40 -12.65 -25.31
N LEU A 277 -16.80 -11.43 -24.96
CA LEU A 277 -18.20 -10.99 -25.00
C LEU A 277 -18.63 -10.65 -26.42
N VAL A 278 -19.91 -10.89 -26.71
CA VAL A 278 -20.58 -10.47 -27.94
C VAL A 278 -21.91 -9.79 -27.63
N ASP A 279 -22.24 -8.76 -28.40
CA ASP A 279 -23.46 -7.95 -28.25
C ASP A 279 -24.59 -8.38 -29.21
N LYS A 280 -24.37 -9.44 -30.00
CA LYS A 280 -25.33 -9.99 -30.96
C LYS A 280 -25.54 -11.47 -30.71
N MET A 281 -26.80 -11.88 -30.67
CA MET A 281 -27.17 -13.29 -30.44
C MET A 281 -26.59 -14.23 -31.50
N GLU A 282 -26.56 -13.81 -32.77
CA GLU A 282 -25.95 -14.56 -33.87
C GLU A 282 -24.43 -14.74 -33.76
N ALA A 283 -23.76 -13.97 -32.89
CA ALA A 283 -22.35 -14.14 -32.58
C ALA A 283 -22.10 -15.01 -31.33
N VAL A 284 -23.16 -15.36 -30.58
CA VAL A 284 -23.09 -16.27 -29.43
C VAL A 284 -22.81 -17.68 -29.93
N SER A 285 -21.83 -18.35 -29.35
CA SER A 285 -21.38 -19.66 -29.81
C SER A 285 -20.47 -20.35 -28.81
N ASP A 286 -20.35 -21.66 -28.99
CA ASP A 286 -19.54 -22.57 -28.17
C ASP A 286 -18.17 -22.86 -28.82
N TYR A 287 -17.42 -23.79 -28.21
CA TYR A 287 -16.23 -24.40 -28.81
C TYR A 287 -16.47 -24.79 -30.29
N PRO A 288 -15.51 -24.54 -31.20
CA PRO A 288 -14.14 -24.07 -30.95
C PRO A 288 -13.95 -22.55 -30.99
N LYS A 289 -15.01 -21.76 -31.19
CA LYS A 289 -14.92 -20.30 -31.32
C LYS A 289 -15.94 -19.62 -30.43
N PHE A 290 -15.58 -19.41 -29.17
CA PHE A 290 -16.46 -18.90 -28.15
C PHE A 290 -16.91 -17.46 -28.42
N GLY A 291 -18.16 -17.20 -28.10
CA GLY A 291 -18.75 -15.86 -28.02
C GLY A 291 -19.77 -15.86 -26.91
N SER A 292 -19.43 -15.21 -25.80
CA SER A 292 -20.26 -15.18 -24.60
C SER A 292 -21.28 -14.05 -24.66
N PRO A 293 -22.55 -14.31 -24.27
CA PRO A 293 -23.54 -13.25 -24.13
C PRO A 293 -23.04 -12.08 -23.29
N ILE A 294 -23.34 -10.84 -23.71
CA ILE A 294 -22.98 -9.63 -22.95
C ILE A 294 -23.55 -9.63 -21.53
N GLU A 295 -24.66 -10.34 -21.30
CA GLU A 295 -25.28 -10.53 -19.99
C GLU A 295 -24.38 -11.29 -19.00
N VAL A 296 -23.41 -12.09 -19.47
CA VAL A 296 -22.37 -12.69 -18.62
C VAL A 296 -21.50 -11.60 -18.01
N GLY A 297 -21.07 -10.62 -18.82
CA GLY A 297 -20.31 -9.47 -18.35
C GLY A 297 -21.12 -8.62 -17.35
N GLN A 298 -22.43 -8.48 -17.57
CA GLN A 298 -23.32 -7.80 -16.62
C GLN A 298 -23.41 -8.55 -15.29
N ALA A 299 -23.48 -9.89 -15.32
CA ALA A 299 -23.49 -10.71 -14.13
C ALA A 299 -22.16 -10.64 -13.37
N LEU A 300 -21.01 -10.60 -14.05
CA LEU A 300 -19.70 -10.34 -13.42
C LEU A 300 -19.69 -8.98 -12.71
N LYS A 301 -20.13 -7.92 -13.39
CA LYS A 301 -20.20 -6.58 -12.80
C LYS A 301 -21.08 -6.56 -11.55
N LYS A 302 -22.25 -7.19 -11.64
CA LYS A 302 -23.22 -7.24 -10.54
C LYS A 302 -22.72 -8.05 -9.36
N ALA A 303 -21.92 -9.10 -9.61
CA ALA A 303 -21.32 -9.91 -8.55
C ALA A 303 -20.25 -9.14 -7.76
N GLY A 304 -19.67 -8.08 -8.33
CA GLY A 304 -18.68 -7.24 -7.66
C GLY A 304 -17.25 -7.38 -8.19
N PHE A 305 -17.03 -8.02 -9.35
CA PHE A 305 -15.69 -8.11 -9.93
C PHE A 305 -15.14 -6.73 -10.33
N ASP A 306 -13.89 -6.47 -9.95
CA ASP A 306 -13.14 -5.25 -10.27
C ASP A 306 -12.26 -5.43 -11.50
N VAL A 307 -11.55 -6.56 -11.59
CA VAL A 307 -10.48 -6.80 -12.56
C VAL A 307 -10.80 -8.00 -13.44
N ILE A 308 -10.70 -7.81 -14.76
CA ILE A 308 -10.91 -8.87 -15.74
C ILE A 308 -9.64 -9.06 -16.56
N SER A 309 -9.05 -10.25 -16.42
CA SER A 309 -7.97 -10.70 -17.28
C SER A 309 -8.54 -11.28 -18.57
N CYS A 310 -8.08 -10.74 -19.71
CA CYS A 310 -8.63 -11.02 -21.03
C CYS A 310 -7.58 -11.51 -22.05
N ALA A 311 -6.28 -11.47 -21.72
CA ALA A 311 -5.27 -12.08 -22.59
C ALA A 311 -5.30 -13.59 -22.40
N ASN A 312 -5.83 -14.30 -23.38
CA ASN A 312 -5.90 -15.76 -23.42
C ASN A 312 -5.95 -16.26 -24.87
N ASN A 313 -5.91 -17.57 -25.05
CA ASN A 313 -5.95 -18.22 -26.36
C ASN A 313 -7.25 -17.94 -27.15
N HIS A 314 -8.36 -17.72 -26.45
CA HIS A 314 -9.69 -17.46 -27.00
C HIS A 314 -10.02 -15.98 -27.26
N ALA A 315 -9.09 -15.05 -26.94
CA ALA A 315 -9.28 -13.61 -27.10
C ALA A 315 -9.64 -13.18 -28.54
N LEU A 316 -9.26 -13.96 -29.55
CA LEU A 316 -9.52 -13.67 -30.96
C LEU A 316 -10.57 -14.58 -31.62
N ASP A 317 -11.35 -15.36 -30.86
CA ASP A 317 -12.36 -16.26 -31.42
C ASP A 317 -13.43 -15.56 -32.27
N LYS A 318 -13.67 -14.27 -31.99
CA LYS A 318 -14.54 -13.37 -32.77
C LYS A 318 -13.78 -12.26 -33.48
N GLY A 319 -12.46 -12.42 -33.61
CA GLY A 319 -11.54 -11.45 -34.16
C GLY A 319 -11.64 -10.09 -33.46
N ILE A 320 -11.32 -9.03 -34.19
CA ILE A 320 -11.29 -7.68 -33.63
C ILE A 320 -12.66 -7.19 -33.13
N TYR A 321 -13.76 -7.71 -33.67
CA TYR A 321 -15.10 -7.42 -33.17
C TYR A 321 -15.26 -7.88 -31.71
N GLY A 322 -14.81 -9.08 -31.36
CA GLY A 322 -14.85 -9.58 -29.99
C GLY A 322 -13.99 -8.75 -29.03
N ILE A 323 -12.79 -8.37 -29.46
CA ILE A 323 -11.89 -7.50 -28.70
C ILE A 323 -12.55 -6.14 -28.43
N ASP A 324 -13.11 -5.50 -29.45
CA ASP A 324 -13.73 -4.19 -29.32
C ASP A 324 -14.95 -4.22 -28.40
N VAL A 325 -15.84 -5.21 -28.58
CA VAL A 325 -17.02 -5.37 -27.71
C VAL A 325 -16.61 -5.62 -26.27
N THR A 326 -15.68 -6.55 -26.04
CA THR A 326 -15.24 -6.96 -24.69
C THR A 326 -14.54 -5.82 -23.96
N SER A 327 -13.53 -5.20 -24.59
CA SER A 327 -12.77 -4.10 -23.99
C SER A 327 -13.63 -2.86 -23.73
N SER A 328 -14.52 -2.50 -24.66
CA SER A 328 -15.45 -1.38 -24.47
C SER A 328 -16.45 -1.68 -23.35
N PHE A 329 -17.04 -2.88 -23.32
CA PHE A 329 -18.02 -3.24 -22.30
C PHE A 329 -17.44 -3.11 -20.88
N TYR A 330 -16.29 -3.73 -20.61
CA TYR A 330 -15.71 -3.69 -19.27
C TYR A 330 -15.32 -2.27 -18.86
N LYS A 331 -14.71 -1.51 -19.78
CA LYS A 331 -14.35 -0.11 -19.52
C LYS A 331 -15.57 0.78 -19.23
N GLU A 332 -16.62 0.66 -20.04
CA GLU A 332 -17.87 1.44 -19.87
C GLU A 332 -18.62 1.07 -18.58
N ASN A 333 -18.43 -0.14 -18.07
CA ASN A 333 -19.02 -0.60 -16.81
C ASN A 333 -18.08 -0.42 -15.60
N GLY A 334 -16.98 0.33 -15.76
CA GLY A 334 -16.05 0.63 -14.68
C GLY A 334 -15.40 -0.62 -14.08
N MET A 335 -15.02 -1.56 -14.94
CA MET A 335 -14.20 -2.73 -14.62
C MET A 335 -12.85 -2.58 -15.32
N THR A 336 -11.78 -2.96 -14.63
CA THR A 336 -10.43 -2.89 -15.16
C THR A 336 -10.18 -4.08 -16.07
N CYS A 337 -10.13 -3.84 -17.37
CA CYS A 337 -9.84 -4.85 -18.40
C CYS A 337 -8.35 -4.84 -18.72
N VAL A 338 -7.65 -5.95 -18.51
CA VAL A 338 -6.21 -6.08 -18.78
C VAL A 338 -5.94 -7.18 -19.81
N GLY A 339 -4.89 -7.00 -20.61
CA GLY A 339 -4.42 -8.00 -21.58
C GLY A 339 -5.00 -7.89 -23.00
N ILE A 340 -6.01 -7.04 -23.21
CA ILE A 340 -6.52 -6.68 -24.53
C ILE A 340 -6.74 -5.17 -24.65
N GLN A 341 -6.61 -4.63 -25.86
CA GLN A 341 -6.90 -3.21 -26.15
C GLN A 341 -7.84 -3.05 -27.33
N ASN A 342 -8.59 -1.95 -27.32
CA ASN A 342 -9.53 -1.64 -28.37
C ASN A 342 -8.77 -1.38 -29.68
N SER A 343 -9.36 -1.78 -30.81
CA SER A 343 -8.77 -1.63 -32.14
C SER A 343 -8.46 -0.19 -32.55
N LYS A 344 -9.06 0.78 -31.85
CA LYS A 344 -8.86 2.23 -32.05
C LYS A 344 -7.74 2.81 -31.20
N ASP A 345 -7.17 2.04 -30.27
CA ASP A 345 -6.06 2.49 -29.44
C ASP A 345 -4.79 2.66 -30.29
N SER A 346 -4.19 3.84 -30.21
CA SER A 346 -2.97 4.19 -30.95
C SER A 346 -1.68 3.98 -30.16
N GLU A 347 -1.79 3.67 -28.87
CA GLU A 347 -0.66 3.52 -27.95
C GLU A 347 -0.76 2.19 -27.23
N TYR A 348 0.38 1.52 -27.07
CA TYR A 348 0.50 0.32 -26.25
C TYR A 348 0.37 0.69 -24.77
N ARG A 349 -0.52 0.00 -24.06
CA ARG A 349 -0.77 0.19 -22.64
C ARG A 349 -0.71 -1.19 -21.96
N PRO A 350 0.48 -1.64 -21.55
CA PRO A 350 0.69 -3.00 -21.05
C PRO A 350 0.01 -3.28 -19.71
N PHE A 351 -0.35 -2.24 -18.97
CA PHE A 351 -0.89 -2.37 -17.62
C PHE A 351 -1.90 -1.28 -17.31
N GLU A 352 -2.78 -1.59 -16.36
CA GLU A 352 -3.68 -0.63 -15.72
C GLU A 352 -3.26 -0.45 -14.26
N ILE A 353 -3.40 0.76 -13.72
CA ILE A 353 -3.11 1.05 -12.30
C ILE A 353 -4.42 1.36 -11.60
N ILE A 354 -4.70 0.62 -10.54
CA ILE A 354 -5.82 0.89 -9.63
C ILE A 354 -5.30 1.35 -8.26
N SER A 355 -6.12 2.11 -7.55
CA SER A 355 -5.84 2.54 -6.18
C SER A 355 -6.86 1.94 -5.22
N ARG A 356 -6.39 1.27 -4.16
CA ARG A 356 -7.20 0.70 -3.07
C ARG A 356 -6.41 0.84 -1.77
N ASN A 357 -7.09 1.24 -0.68
CA ASN A 357 -6.53 1.35 0.67
C ASN A 357 -5.09 1.90 0.70
N GLY A 358 -4.91 3.11 0.15
CA GLY A 358 -3.62 3.81 0.14
C GLY A 358 -2.55 3.22 -0.78
N MET A 359 -2.84 2.18 -1.55
CA MET A 359 -1.90 1.45 -2.41
C MET A 359 -2.24 1.59 -3.90
N LYS A 360 -1.23 1.85 -4.73
CA LYS A 360 -1.30 1.76 -6.19
C LYS A 360 -0.89 0.35 -6.62
N ILE A 361 -1.74 -0.32 -7.37
CA ILE A 361 -1.53 -1.70 -7.82
C ILE A 361 -1.56 -1.70 -9.35
N ALA A 362 -0.46 -2.13 -9.97
CA ALA A 362 -0.39 -2.36 -11.41
C ALA A 362 -0.86 -3.76 -11.74
N LEU A 363 -1.68 -3.86 -12.79
CA LEU A 363 -2.32 -5.09 -13.25
C LEU A 363 -1.91 -5.34 -14.69
N LEU A 364 -1.26 -6.47 -14.95
CA LEU A 364 -0.83 -6.91 -16.27
C LEU A 364 -1.51 -8.23 -16.62
N SER A 365 -1.73 -8.50 -17.90
CA SER A 365 -2.23 -9.80 -18.34
C SER A 365 -1.62 -10.18 -19.66
N TYR A 366 -1.14 -11.42 -19.75
CA TYR A 366 -0.48 -11.94 -20.94
C TYR A 366 -0.95 -13.35 -21.27
N THR A 367 -0.94 -13.69 -22.56
CA THR A 367 -1.18 -15.05 -23.06
C THR A 367 0.03 -15.60 -23.79
N TYR A 368 0.24 -16.92 -23.70
CA TYR A 368 1.24 -17.62 -24.52
C TYR A 368 0.96 -17.51 -26.03
N GLY A 369 -0.30 -17.30 -26.41
CA GLY A 369 -0.72 -17.25 -27.81
C GLY A 369 -2.23 -17.07 -27.96
N THR A 370 -2.68 -17.05 -29.21
CA THR A 370 -4.08 -17.14 -29.62
C THR A 370 -4.26 -18.36 -30.54
N ASN A 371 -5.50 -18.82 -30.72
CA ASN A 371 -5.80 -20.01 -31.53
C ASN A 371 -5.55 -19.76 -33.05
N ASP A 372 -6.60 -19.69 -33.87
CA ASP A 372 -6.43 -19.70 -35.34
C ASP A 372 -6.24 -18.32 -35.99
N ILE A 373 -6.31 -17.23 -35.22
CA ILE A 373 -6.42 -15.86 -35.75
C ILE A 373 -5.28 -15.00 -35.22
N ASP A 374 -4.51 -14.41 -36.14
CA ASP A 374 -3.52 -13.38 -35.84
C ASP A 374 -3.95 -12.04 -36.47
N VAL A 375 -3.93 -10.99 -35.66
CA VAL A 375 -4.30 -9.62 -36.05
C VAL A 375 -3.16 -8.62 -35.83
N SER A 376 -1.99 -9.07 -35.38
CA SER A 376 -0.88 -8.25 -34.89
C SER A 376 -0.36 -7.25 -35.92
N ASP A 377 -0.32 -7.61 -37.20
CA ASP A 377 0.11 -6.70 -38.29
C ASP A 377 -0.75 -5.43 -38.39
N LYS A 378 -2.05 -5.54 -38.12
CA LYS A 378 -3.01 -4.44 -38.26
C LYS A 378 -3.40 -3.82 -36.91
N TYR A 379 -3.39 -4.61 -35.86
CA TYR A 379 -3.80 -4.25 -34.51
C TYR A 379 -2.78 -4.80 -33.49
N PRO A 380 -1.56 -4.24 -33.45
CA PRO A 380 -0.44 -4.81 -32.68
C PRO A 380 -0.68 -4.83 -31.16
N TYR A 381 -1.64 -4.04 -30.67
CA TYR A 381 -1.94 -3.91 -29.24
C TYR A 381 -3.20 -4.67 -28.82
N ALA A 382 -3.90 -5.32 -29.77
CA ALA A 382 -5.21 -5.92 -29.50
C ALA A 382 -5.15 -7.02 -28.44
N VAL A 383 -4.06 -7.79 -28.40
CA VAL A 383 -3.81 -8.85 -27.41
C VAL A 383 -2.37 -8.73 -26.93
N HIS A 384 -2.17 -8.84 -25.62
CA HIS A 384 -0.85 -8.80 -25.00
C HIS A 384 -0.28 -10.22 -24.90
N TYR A 385 0.83 -10.45 -25.60
CA TYR A 385 1.49 -11.76 -25.64
C TYR A 385 2.64 -11.83 -24.64
N LEU A 386 2.79 -13.00 -24.01
CA LEU A 386 3.85 -13.27 -23.06
C LEU A 386 5.17 -13.49 -23.81
N THR A 387 5.88 -12.39 -24.08
CA THR A 387 7.19 -12.36 -24.74
C THR A 387 8.27 -11.85 -23.79
N GLU A 388 9.54 -11.81 -24.22
CA GLU A 388 10.62 -11.17 -23.44
C GLU A 388 10.30 -9.70 -23.08
N GLY A 389 9.49 -9.00 -23.89
CA GLY A 389 9.06 -7.63 -23.62
C GLY A 389 8.22 -7.48 -22.34
N ALA A 390 7.59 -8.55 -21.86
CA ALA A 390 6.81 -8.52 -20.62
C ALA A 390 7.67 -8.14 -19.39
N SER A 391 8.97 -8.48 -19.40
CA SER A 391 9.90 -8.03 -18.36
C SER A 391 10.02 -6.51 -18.30
N ASP A 392 10.07 -5.83 -19.46
CA ASP A 392 10.20 -4.38 -19.51
C ASP A 392 8.92 -3.68 -19.05
N ASP A 393 7.77 -4.23 -19.44
CA ASP A 393 6.45 -3.77 -19.00
C ASP A 393 6.30 -3.88 -17.47
N ILE A 394 6.71 -5.01 -16.87
CA ILE A 394 6.66 -5.21 -15.41
C ILE A 394 7.60 -4.23 -14.69
N ARG A 395 8.81 -4.00 -15.21
CA ARG A 395 9.73 -3.00 -14.63
C ARG A 395 9.15 -1.59 -14.74
N GLN A 396 8.48 -1.26 -15.84
CA GLN A 396 7.80 0.03 -16.01
C GLN A 396 6.63 0.18 -15.05
N ALA A 397 5.84 -0.88 -14.85
CA ALA A 397 4.75 -0.93 -13.89
C ALA A 397 5.26 -0.70 -12.45
N ARG A 398 6.35 -1.38 -12.08
CA ARG A 398 6.98 -1.26 -10.75
C ARG A 398 7.47 0.15 -10.44
N GLN A 399 7.81 0.96 -11.44
CA GLN A 399 8.19 2.36 -11.25
C GLN A 399 7.01 3.28 -10.93
N GLN A 400 5.77 2.84 -11.21
CA GLN A 400 4.56 3.66 -11.13
C GLN A 400 3.54 3.16 -10.09
N ALA A 401 3.71 1.93 -9.61
CA ALA A 401 2.84 1.28 -8.64
C ALA A 401 3.65 0.76 -7.45
N ASP A 402 2.97 0.63 -6.31
CA ASP A 402 3.55 0.04 -5.11
C ASP A 402 3.65 -1.48 -5.26
N PHE A 403 2.65 -2.10 -5.89
CA PHE A 403 2.51 -3.54 -6.02
C PHE A 403 2.18 -3.95 -7.46
N VAL A 404 2.71 -5.06 -7.95
CA VAL A 404 2.55 -5.53 -9.34
C VAL A 404 1.95 -6.94 -9.38
N VAL A 405 0.78 -7.08 -10.01
CA VAL A 405 0.08 -8.36 -10.23
C VAL A 405 0.05 -8.68 -11.72
N VAL A 406 0.46 -9.89 -12.08
CA VAL A 406 0.46 -10.37 -13.46
C VAL A 406 -0.47 -11.58 -13.60
N PHE A 407 -1.44 -11.50 -14.50
CA PHE A 407 -2.25 -12.64 -14.92
C PHE A 407 -1.58 -13.32 -16.11
N ALA A 408 -1.30 -14.62 -16.00
CA ALA A 408 -0.56 -15.37 -17.02
C ALA A 408 -1.40 -16.55 -17.53
N HIS A 409 -1.82 -16.47 -18.80
CA HIS A 409 -2.51 -17.55 -19.48
C HIS A 409 -1.47 -18.43 -20.19
N TRP A 410 -1.17 -19.61 -19.62
CA TRP A 410 0.04 -20.39 -19.94
C TRP A 410 -0.04 -21.87 -19.55
N GLY A 411 1.01 -22.64 -19.81
CA GLY A 411 1.05 -24.06 -19.43
C GLY A 411 0.32 -24.95 -20.43
N ASP A 412 0.13 -26.20 -20.04
CA ASP A 412 -0.45 -27.23 -20.91
C ASP A 412 -1.84 -27.64 -20.38
N GLU A 413 -2.83 -27.75 -21.27
CA GLU A 413 -4.19 -28.12 -20.89
C GLU A 413 -4.25 -29.47 -20.16
N TYR A 414 -4.97 -29.49 -19.04
CA TYR A 414 -5.25 -30.64 -18.18
C TYR A 414 -4.03 -31.27 -17.48
N GLU A 415 -2.85 -30.67 -17.59
CA GLU A 415 -1.66 -31.11 -16.87
C GLU A 415 -1.64 -30.54 -15.44
N THR A 416 -1.70 -31.41 -14.44
CA THR A 416 -1.69 -31.01 -13.02
C THR A 416 -0.29 -30.63 -12.52
N GLU A 417 0.75 -31.03 -13.25
CA GLU A 417 2.14 -30.70 -12.94
C GLU A 417 2.56 -29.42 -13.65
N VAL A 418 3.30 -28.57 -12.94
CA VAL A 418 3.82 -27.32 -13.51
C VAL A 418 4.93 -27.61 -14.51
N SER A 419 4.78 -27.09 -15.73
CA SER A 419 5.77 -27.28 -16.80
C SER A 419 7.05 -26.47 -16.54
N ASP A 420 8.17 -26.93 -17.11
CA ASP A 420 9.45 -26.21 -17.01
C ASP A 420 9.36 -24.81 -17.63
N HIS A 421 8.56 -24.65 -18.69
CA HIS A 421 8.32 -23.35 -19.30
C HIS A 421 7.59 -22.39 -18.34
N GLN A 422 6.57 -22.86 -17.62
CA GLN A 422 5.88 -22.04 -16.61
C GLN A 422 6.85 -21.56 -15.53
N LYS A 423 7.75 -22.43 -15.05
CA LYS A 423 8.77 -22.07 -14.03
C LYS A 423 9.72 -20.98 -14.54
N VAL A 424 10.24 -21.13 -15.76
CA VAL A 424 11.12 -20.13 -16.38
C VAL A 424 10.41 -18.78 -16.53
N MET A 425 9.15 -18.77 -16.96
CA MET A 425 8.39 -17.53 -17.11
C MET A 425 8.02 -16.90 -15.77
N ALA A 426 7.71 -17.69 -14.75
CA ALA A 426 7.47 -17.22 -13.39
C ALA A 426 8.73 -16.58 -12.79
N GLU A 427 9.90 -17.20 -12.96
CA GLU A 427 11.19 -16.64 -12.55
C GLU A 427 11.48 -15.33 -13.28
N MET A 428 11.28 -15.27 -14.60
CA MET A 428 11.46 -14.03 -15.38
C MET A 428 10.59 -12.88 -14.87
N MET A 429 9.30 -13.15 -14.58
CA MET A 429 8.39 -12.12 -14.06
C MET A 429 8.76 -11.70 -12.63
N ALA A 430 9.19 -12.65 -11.79
CA ALA A 430 9.70 -12.37 -10.45
C ALA A 430 10.95 -11.46 -10.52
N GLU A 431 11.93 -11.79 -11.36
CA GLU A 431 13.13 -10.97 -11.58
C GLU A 431 12.81 -9.57 -12.12
N ALA A 432 11.76 -9.44 -12.93
CA ALA A 432 11.29 -8.15 -13.42
C ALA A 432 10.59 -7.29 -12.35
N GLY A 433 10.20 -7.88 -11.23
CA GLY A 433 9.60 -7.18 -10.09
C GLY A 433 8.11 -7.42 -9.86
N ALA A 434 7.53 -8.46 -10.47
CA ALA A 434 6.17 -8.90 -10.14
C ALA A 434 6.11 -9.36 -8.67
N ASP A 435 5.07 -8.96 -7.95
CA ASP A 435 4.85 -9.40 -6.56
C ASP A 435 3.89 -10.59 -6.50
N VAL A 436 2.92 -10.67 -7.43
CA VAL A 436 2.03 -11.83 -7.59
C VAL A 436 1.88 -12.19 -9.07
N VAL A 437 1.95 -13.48 -9.37
CA VAL A 437 1.60 -14.04 -10.68
C VAL A 437 0.44 -15.01 -10.51
N ILE A 438 -0.64 -14.81 -11.27
CA ILE A 438 -1.87 -15.59 -11.20
C ILE A 438 -2.08 -16.29 -12.54
N GLY A 439 -1.90 -17.60 -12.54
CA GLY A 439 -1.95 -18.45 -13.72
C GLY A 439 -3.35 -18.99 -14.02
N SER A 440 -3.58 -19.21 -15.32
CA SER A 440 -4.82 -19.74 -15.92
C SER A 440 -4.46 -20.53 -17.18
N HIS A 441 -5.42 -21.22 -17.83
CA HIS A 441 -5.30 -22.06 -19.05
C HIS A 441 -5.29 -23.58 -18.85
N PRO A 442 -4.54 -24.18 -17.88
CA PRO A 442 -4.54 -25.64 -17.75
C PRO A 442 -5.91 -26.26 -17.44
N HIS A 443 -6.92 -25.45 -17.08
CA HIS A 443 -8.26 -25.88 -16.64
C HIS A 443 -8.29 -26.81 -15.42
N VAL A 444 -7.13 -27.05 -14.82
CA VAL A 444 -6.91 -27.79 -13.57
C VAL A 444 -6.12 -26.92 -12.61
N VAL A 445 -6.32 -27.16 -11.31
CA VAL A 445 -5.57 -26.46 -10.27
C VAL A 445 -4.13 -26.98 -10.24
N GLN A 446 -3.17 -26.06 -10.24
CA GLN A 446 -1.75 -26.36 -10.05
C GLN A 446 -1.24 -25.73 -8.75
N GLU A 447 -0.03 -26.08 -8.34
CA GLU A 447 0.55 -25.59 -7.08
C GLU A 447 0.68 -24.07 -7.02
N ALA A 448 0.72 -23.55 -5.79
CA ALA A 448 1.09 -22.18 -5.50
C ALA A 448 2.42 -22.15 -4.74
N GLN A 449 3.30 -21.23 -5.11
CA GLN A 449 4.69 -21.18 -4.63
C GLN A 449 5.12 -19.74 -4.34
N MET A 450 5.90 -19.54 -3.29
CA MET A 450 6.64 -18.30 -3.06
C MET A 450 8.04 -18.40 -3.67
N LEU A 451 8.35 -17.55 -4.64
CA LEU A 451 9.68 -17.40 -5.22
C LEU A 451 10.46 -16.28 -4.52
N THR A 452 11.76 -16.48 -4.33
CA THR A 452 12.67 -15.43 -3.82
C THR A 452 13.36 -14.77 -4.99
N ARG A 453 13.18 -13.45 -5.11
CA ARG A 453 13.81 -12.61 -6.14
C ARG A 453 15.30 -12.41 -5.85
N PRO A 454 16.12 -12.10 -6.89
CA PRO A 454 17.55 -11.81 -6.69
C PRO A 454 17.85 -10.64 -5.75
N ASP A 455 16.92 -9.68 -5.64
CA ASP A 455 17.01 -8.53 -4.73
C ASP A 455 16.58 -8.84 -3.29
N GLY A 456 16.18 -10.08 -3.01
CA GLY A 456 15.67 -10.54 -1.72
C GLY A 456 14.16 -10.36 -1.53
N GLY A 457 13.47 -9.74 -2.50
CA GLY A 457 12.02 -9.66 -2.53
C GLY A 457 11.36 -11.03 -2.71
N GLN A 458 10.04 -11.07 -2.57
CA GLN A 458 9.25 -12.29 -2.76
C GLN A 458 8.24 -12.09 -3.91
N THR A 459 7.92 -13.18 -4.60
CA THR A 459 6.87 -13.23 -5.63
C THR A 459 6.01 -14.46 -5.39
N LEU A 460 4.71 -14.26 -5.16
CA LEU A 460 3.77 -15.36 -5.00
C LEU A 460 3.23 -15.78 -6.37
N VAL A 461 3.37 -17.05 -6.70
CA VAL A 461 2.95 -17.60 -8.00
C VAL A 461 1.85 -18.63 -7.75
N TYR A 462 0.67 -18.41 -8.31
CA TYR A 462 -0.36 -19.42 -8.48
C TYR A 462 -0.22 -19.93 -9.91
N TYR A 463 0.28 -21.16 -10.14
CA TYR A 463 0.59 -21.60 -11.50
C TYR A 463 -0.67 -21.84 -12.35
N SER A 464 -1.76 -22.28 -11.74
CA SER A 464 -3.08 -22.35 -12.36
C SER A 464 -4.16 -22.39 -11.29
N LEU A 465 -5.17 -21.55 -11.43
CA LEU A 465 -6.39 -21.61 -10.63
C LEU A 465 -7.44 -22.57 -11.20
N GLY A 466 -7.19 -23.19 -12.36
CA GLY A 466 -8.14 -24.06 -13.04
C GLY A 466 -9.43 -23.34 -13.45
N ASN A 467 -10.51 -24.10 -13.60
CA ASN A 467 -11.78 -23.54 -14.05
C ASN A 467 -12.48 -22.74 -12.95
N PHE A 468 -13.02 -21.56 -13.25
CA PHE A 468 -13.98 -20.90 -12.36
C PHE A 468 -15.43 -21.34 -12.66
N ARG A 469 -15.83 -21.16 -13.93
CA ARG A 469 -17.15 -21.54 -14.43
C ARG A 469 -17.01 -22.11 -15.82
N ALA A 470 -17.17 -23.43 -15.93
CA ALA A 470 -17.08 -24.19 -17.17
C ALA A 470 -18.00 -25.42 -17.13
N ASP A 471 -18.36 -25.98 -18.29
CA ASP A 471 -19.03 -27.30 -18.37
C ASP A 471 -18.00 -28.43 -18.57
N GLN A 472 -16.84 -28.27 -17.96
CA GLN A 472 -15.80 -29.29 -17.84
C GLN A 472 -15.81 -29.80 -16.38
N ASP A 473 -15.67 -31.10 -16.19
CA ASP A 473 -15.72 -31.74 -14.86
C ASP A 473 -14.35 -31.72 -14.15
N TYR A 474 -13.70 -30.55 -14.11
CA TYR A 474 -12.47 -30.31 -13.37
C TYR A 474 -12.71 -29.26 -12.27
N PRO A 475 -12.07 -29.39 -11.09
CA PRO A 475 -12.19 -28.41 -10.03
C PRO A 475 -11.51 -27.09 -10.42
N GLY A 476 -11.96 -26.04 -9.76
CA GLY A 476 -11.34 -24.73 -9.75
C GLY A 476 -10.73 -24.41 -8.40
N ALA A 477 -10.01 -23.31 -8.33
CA ALA A 477 -9.59 -22.71 -7.09
C ALA A 477 -9.73 -21.18 -7.10
N LYS A 478 -9.89 -20.61 -5.91
CA LYS A 478 -9.73 -19.18 -5.67
C LYS A 478 -8.39 -18.92 -5.00
N ALA A 479 -7.64 -17.97 -5.51
CA ALA A 479 -6.52 -17.37 -4.80
C ALA A 479 -7.04 -16.35 -3.80
N LEU A 480 -6.54 -16.40 -2.58
CA LEU A 480 -6.84 -15.44 -1.51
C LEU A 480 -5.52 -14.90 -1.00
N PHE A 481 -5.33 -13.58 -1.01
CA PHE A 481 -4.14 -13.00 -0.40
C PHE A 481 -4.40 -11.57 0.07
N THR A 482 -3.70 -11.18 1.13
CA THR A 482 -3.74 -9.83 1.69
C THR A 482 -2.38 -9.19 1.49
N ILE A 483 -2.36 -8.00 0.91
CA ILE A 483 -1.15 -7.20 0.76
C ILE A 483 -1.19 -6.02 1.73
N GLU A 484 -0.06 -5.66 2.29
CA GLU A 484 0.06 -4.53 3.20
C GLU A 484 1.28 -3.68 2.90
N HIS A 485 1.23 -2.39 3.23
CA HIS A 485 2.43 -1.55 3.23
C HIS A 485 3.34 -1.89 4.40
N GLY A 486 4.56 -2.31 4.11
CA GLY A 486 5.68 -2.31 5.06
C GLY A 486 6.54 -1.07 4.89
N TYR A 487 7.39 -0.76 5.88
CA TYR A 487 8.25 0.42 5.81
C TYR A 487 9.23 0.40 4.63
N ASP A 488 9.76 -0.77 4.30
CA ASP A 488 10.74 -0.94 3.22
C ASP A 488 10.08 -1.30 1.87
N GLY A 489 8.75 -1.31 1.82
CA GLY A 489 7.95 -1.63 0.64
C GLY A 489 6.73 -2.49 1.00
N PRO A 490 5.76 -2.61 0.08
CA PRO A 490 4.61 -3.48 0.30
C PRO A 490 5.02 -4.96 0.29
N ARG A 491 4.25 -5.78 1.00
CA ARG A 491 4.50 -7.20 1.19
C ARG A 491 3.20 -7.99 1.24
N ILE A 492 3.29 -9.28 0.96
CA ILE A 492 2.18 -10.22 1.14
C ILE A 492 2.12 -10.60 2.62
N LYS A 493 1.01 -10.26 3.29
CA LYS A 493 0.76 -10.53 4.71
C LYS A 493 0.26 -11.97 4.91
N THR A 494 -0.73 -12.36 4.13
CA THR A 494 -1.33 -13.69 4.14
C THR A 494 -1.63 -14.12 2.72
N TRP A 495 -1.61 -15.43 2.47
CA TRP A 495 -2.03 -16.00 1.20
C TRP A 495 -2.53 -17.44 1.37
N GLY A 496 -3.37 -17.88 0.45
CA GLY A 496 -3.95 -19.21 0.41
C GLY A 496 -4.58 -19.52 -0.94
N ILE A 497 -4.98 -20.79 -1.10
CA ILE A 497 -5.70 -21.31 -2.26
C ILE A 497 -6.82 -22.22 -1.74
N GLU A 498 -8.03 -22.05 -2.26
CA GLU A 498 -9.18 -22.88 -1.88
C GLU A 498 -9.87 -23.44 -3.12
N GLU A 499 -9.93 -24.78 -3.21
CA GLU A 499 -10.60 -25.46 -4.31
C GLU A 499 -12.13 -25.45 -4.17
N PHE A 500 -12.82 -25.41 -5.31
CA PHE A 500 -14.28 -25.48 -5.40
C PHE A 500 -14.72 -26.22 -6.67
N ASP A 501 -16.02 -26.53 -6.71
CA ASP A 501 -16.65 -27.09 -7.91
C ASP A 501 -16.91 -25.99 -8.95
N ALA A 502 -16.17 -26.06 -10.05
CA ALA A 502 -16.28 -25.11 -11.15
C ALA A 502 -17.51 -25.34 -12.01
N ASN A 503 -17.99 -26.59 -12.09
CA ASN A 503 -19.17 -26.94 -12.88
C ASN A 503 -20.43 -26.48 -12.14
N PRO A 504 -21.25 -25.59 -12.72
CA PRO A 504 -22.48 -25.12 -12.07
C PRO A 504 -23.56 -26.22 -11.89
N LYS A 505 -23.33 -27.45 -12.38
CA LYS A 505 -24.23 -28.61 -12.28
C LYS A 505 -25.66 -28.29 -12.71
N LEU A 506 -25.76 -27.63 -13.86
CA LEU A 506 -27.02 -27.21 -14.46
C LEU A 506 -27.87 -28.44 -14.81
N ARG A 507 -29.10 -28.46 -14.31
CA ARG A 507 -30.07 -29.55 -14.47
C ARG A 507 -31.25 -29.13 -15.34
#